data_AF-A0A834MJG3-F1
#
_entry.id   AF-A0A834MJG3-F1
#
_cell.length_a   1.000
_cell.length_b   1.000
_cell.length_c   1.000
_cell.angle_alpha   90.00
_cell.angle_beta   90.00
_cell.angle_gamma   90.00
#
_symmetry.space_group_name_H-M   'P 1'
#
loop_
_entity.id
_entity.type
_entity.pdbx_description
1 polymer ?
#
loop_
_entity_poly.entity_id
_entity_poly.type
_entity_poly.pdbx_seq_one_letter_code
_entity_poly.pdbx_strand_id
1 'polypeptide(L)'
;MKLPASTDIFSLNINWGLTYELPNETKPILDAFKPAMKRRNRRSVYRGVETILTSMGYDGRSCLLRSLCEAGQRFKIKEDSLIYHILSIIFRFPLEPLDKREPDTHRIYHYASSLGTDQDNLDQNPDDIHQKCSETFRCPFSLIDLALGYYSQNPYFGLKT
;
A
#
# COMPACT_ATOMS: atom_id res chain seq x y z
N MET A 1 5.80 -40.90 -26.99
CA MET A 1 4.46 -41.03 -27.60
C MET A 1 3.92 -39.62 -27.80
N LYS A 2 3.92 -39.10 -29.04
CA LYS A 2 3.37 -37.77 -29.36
C LYS A 2 1.85 -37.89 -29.41
N LEU A 3 1.14 -37.15 -28.55
CA LEU A 3 -0.32 -37.08 -28.64
C LEU A 3 -0.73 -36.31 -29.91
N PRO A 4 -1.83 -36.70 -30.58
CA PRO A 4 -2.31 -36.03 -31.78
C PRO A 4 -2.84 -34.63 -31.43
N ALA A 5 -2.54 -33.64 -32.30
CA ALA A 5 -2.80 -32.21 -32.12
C ALA A 5 -4.27 -31.83 -31.79
N SER A 6 -5.22 -32.73 -31.99
CA SER A 6 -6.63 -32.54 -31.62
C SER A 6 -6.89 -32.66 -30.11
N THR A 7 -6.13 -33.49 -29.40
CA THR A 7 -6.32 -33.72 -27.96
C THR A 7 -5.86 -32.54 -27.09
N ASP A 8 -4.94 -31.72 -27.60
CA ASP A 8 -4.47 -30.50 -26.94
C ASP A 8 -5.57 -29.43 -26.86
N ILE A 9 -6.40 -29.28 -27.91
CA ILE A 9 -7.48 -28.28 -27.95
C ILE A 9 -8.57 -28.61 -26.92
N PHE A 10 -8.94 -29.88 -26.78
CA PHE A 10 -9.95 -30.30 -25.79
C PHE A 10 -9.42 -30.19 -24.36
N SER A 11 -8.18 -30.59 -24.10
CA SER A 11 -7.58 -30.48 -22.77
C SER A 11 -7.37 -29.02 -22.33
N LEU A 12 -7.02 -28.12 -23.25
CA LEU A 12 -6.93 -26.68 -22.99
C LEU A 12 -8.30 -26.09 -22.63
N ASN A 13 -9.34 -26.40 -23.40
CA ASN A 13 -10.70 -25.91 -23.12
C ASN A 13 -11.26 -26.45 -21.80
N ILE A 14 -10.96 -27.70 -21.45
CA ILE A 14 -11.33 -28.27 -20.15
C ILE A 14 -10.58 -27.57 -19.01
N ASN A 15 -9.29 -27.26 -19.20
CA ASN A 15 -8.51 -26.52 -18.20
C ASN A 15 -9.09 -25.13 -17.95
N TRP A 16 -9.40 -24.37 -19.00
CA TRP A 16 -10.07 -23.08 -18.85
C TRP A 16 -11.48 -23.22 -18.22
N GLY A 17 -12.26 -24.23 -18.61
CA GLY A 17 -13.59 -24.48 -18.02
C GLY A 17 -13.58 -24.92 -16.56
N LEU A 18 -12.50 -25.57 -16.09
CA LEU A 18 -12.29 -25.95 -14.70
C LEU A 18 -11.65 -24.84 -13.86
N THR A 19 -10.83 -23.97 -14.47
CA THR A 19 -10.13 -22.87 -13.77
C THR A 19 -10.99 -21.61 -13.64
N TYR A 20 -11.92 -21.37 -14.58
CA TYR A 20 -12.86 -20.27 -14.46
C TYR A 20 -14.08 -20.66 -13.62
N GLU A 21 -14.23 -20.02 -12.47
CA GLU A 21 -15.44 -20.15 -11.67
C GLU A 21 -16.67 -19.62 -12.44
N LEU A 22 -17.67 -20.49 -12.64
CA LEU A 22 -18.99 -20.11 -13.16
C LEU A 22 -19.57 -18.91 -12.38
N PRO A 23 -20.40 -18.06 -13.01
CA PRO A 23 -21.14 -17.03 -12.29
C PRO A 23 -21.89 -17.67 -11.12
N ASN A 24 -21.57 -17.22 -9.90
CA ASN A 24 -22.11 -17.78 -8.67
C ASN A 24 -22.96 -16.71 -8.01
N GLU A 25 -24.19 -17.06 -7.65
CA GLU A 25 -25.18 -16.16 -7.02
C GLU A 25 -24.71 -15.60 -5.66
N THR A 26 -23.65 -16.17 -5.07
CA THR A 26 -23.04 -15.66 -3.82
C THR A 26 -21.97 -14.58 -4.05
N LYS A 27 -21.51 -14.35 -5.29
CA LYS A 27 -20.58 -13.25 -5.65
C LYS A 27 -21.06 -11.87 -5.17
N PRO A 28 -22.33 -11.44 -5.35
CA PRO A 28 -22.79 -10.14 -4.88
C PRO A 28 -22.68 -9.98 -3.35
N ILE A 29 -22.90 -11.05 -2.58
CA ILE A 29 -22.75 -11.04 -1.12
C ILE A 29 -21.28 -10.88 -0.75
N LEU A 30 -20.40 -11.65 -1.40
CA LEU A 30 -18.97 -11.56 -1.18
C LEU A 30 -18.43 -10.16 -1.52
N ASP A 31 -18.88 -9.58 -2.64
CA ASP A 31 -18.49 -8.24 -3.09
C ASP A 31 -18.87 -7.14 -2.09
N ALA A 32 -20.01 -7.29 -1.40
CA ALA A 32 -20.40 -6.38 -0.32
C ALA A 32 -19.45 -6.45 0.90
N PHE A 33 -18.91 -7.64 1.21
CA PHE A 33 -17.98 -7.82 2.33
C PHE A 33 -16.50 -7.58 1.98
N LYS A 34 -16.12 -7.65 0.69
CA LYS A 34 -14.76 -7.40 0.21
C LYS A 34 -14.11 -6.13 0.76
N PRO A 35 -14.74 -4.93 0.76
CA PRO A 35 -14.11 -3.72 1.27
C PRO A 35 -13.82 -3.82 2.78
N ALA A 36 -14.76 -4.34 3.57
CA ALA A 36 -14.58 -4.53 5.01
C ALA A 36 -13.44 -5.53 5.30
N MET A 37 -13.37 -6.62 4.54
CA MET A 37 -12.29 -7.61 4.67
C MET A 37 -10.93 -7.00 4.30
N LYS A 38 -10.83 -6.24 3.20
CA LYS A 38 -9.61 -5.52 2.81
C LYS A 38 -9.13 -4.57 3.90
N ARG A 39 -10.04 -3.80 4.50
CA ARG A 39 -9.73 -2.86 5.60
C ARG A 39 -9.22 -3.59 6.86
N ARG A 40 -9.81 -4.74 7.20
CA ARG A 40 -9.34 -5.61 8.31
C ARG A 40 -7.94 -6.16 8.03
N ASN A 41 -7.69 -6.68 6.83
CA ASN A 41 -6.39 -7.23 6.45
C ASN A 41 -5.30 -6.15 6.52
N ARG A 42 -5.58 -4.95 5.97
CA ARG A 42 -4.68 -3.80 6.06
C ARG A 42 -4.32 -3.45 7.51
N ARG A 43 -5.29 -3.45 8.42
CA ARG A 43 -5.05 -3.22 9.86
C ARG A 43 -4.12 -4.28 10.45
N SER A 44 -4.27 -5.55 10.07
CA SER A 44 -3.42 -6.64 10.53
C SER A 44 -1.97 -6.47 10.05
N VAL A 45 -1.78 -6.12 8.77
CA VAL A 45 -0.45 -5.84 8.21
C VAL A 45 0.25 -4.70 8.95
N TYR A 46 -0.44 -3.60 9.18
CA TYR A 46 0.12 -2.45 9.90
C TYR A 46 0.49 -2.74 11.34
N ARG A 47 -0.29 -3.57 12.04
CA ARG A 47 0.09 -4.06 13.38
C ARG A 47 1.37 -4.90 13.34
N GLY A 48 1.55 -5.69 12.30
CA GLY A 48 2.79 -6.45 12.08
C GLY A 48 3.99 -5.52 11.91
N VAL A 49 3.86 -4.49 11.07
CA VAL A 49 4.91 -3.48 10.85
C VAL A 49 5.24 -2.72 12.14
N GLU A 50 4.23 -2.30 12.90
CA GLU A 50 4.41 -1.65 14.21
C GLU A 50 5.20 -2.56 15.17
N THR A 51 4.88 -3.86 15.22
CA THR A 51 5.57 -4.83 16.09
C THR A 51 7.04 -5.00 15.68
N ILE A 52 7.31 -5.09 14.37
CA ILE A 52 8.68 -5.20 13.83
C ILE A 52 9.51 -3.96 14.14
N LEU A 53 8.94 -2.76 13.95
CA LEU A 53 9.63 -1.51 14.24
C LEU A 53 9.88 -1.33 15.74
N THR A 54 8.94 -1.78 16.57
CA THR A 54 9.09 -1.77 18.02
C THR A 54 10.18 -2.73 18.48
N SER A 55 10.30 -3.92 17.86
CA SER A 55 11.37 -4.87 18.19
C SER A 55 12.75 -4.37 17.76
N MET A 56 12.83 -3.44 16.81
CA MET A 56 14.07 -2.74 16.43
C MET A 56 14.45 -1.60 17.39
N GLY A 57 13.61 -1.27 18.39
CA GLY A 57 13.88 -0.24 19.38
C GLY A 57 13.35 1.16 19.03
N TYR A 58 12.49 1.28 18.02
CA TYR A 58 11.84 2.53 17.65
C TYR A 58 10.38 2.59 18.13
N ASP A 59 9.80 3.78 18.16
CA ASP A 59 8.34 3.91 18.32
C ASP A 59 7.66 3.43 17.03
N GLY A 60 7.32 2.14 17.00
CA GLY A 60 6.79 1.50 15.81
C GLY A 60 5.48 2.13 15.32
N ARG A 61 4.69 2.69 16.23
CA ARG A 61 3.44 3.37 15.87
C ARG A 61 3.74 4.68 15.14
N SER A 62 4.61 5.52 15.71
CA SER A 62 4.99 6.79 15.09
C SER A 62 5.70 6.57 13.75
N CYS A 63 6.61 5.60 13.66
CA CYS A 63 7.30 5.28 12.40
C CYS A 63 6.37 4.74 11.31
N LEU A 64 5.39 3.90 11.66
CA LEU A 64 4.35 3.47 10.73
C LEU A 64 3.51 4.65 10.21
N LEU A 65 3.11 5.56 11.11
CA LEU A 65 2.31 6.73 10.73
C LEU A 65 3.10 7.70 9.84
N ARG A 66 4.39 7.92 10.12
CA ARG A 66 5.31 8.66 9.24
C ARG A 66 5.36 8.03 7.86
N SER A 67 5.49 6.71 7.78
CA SER A 67 5.53 5.97 6.51
C SER A 67 4.23 6.10 5.72
N LEU A 68 3.07 6.05 6.38
CA LEU A 68 1.76 6.24 5.74
C LEU A 68 1.58 7.67 5.21
N CYS A 69 2.12 8.66 5.92
CA CYS A 69 2.14 10.05 5.50
C CYS A 69 2.99 10.22 4.23
N GLU A 70 4.25 9.76 4.27
CA GLU A 70 5.18 9.85 3.14
C GLU A 70 4.70 9.06 1.91
N ALA A 71 4.04 7.91 2.12
CA ALA A 71 3.48 7.08 1.06
C ALA A 71 2.47 7.82 0.16
N GLY A 72 1.71 8.77 0.72
CA GLY A 72 0.73 9.57 -0.02
C GLY A 72 1.33 10.33 -1.20
N GLN A 73 2.59 10.75 -1.07
CA GLN A 73 3.33 11.43 -2.12
C GLN A 73 4.25 10.49 -2.90
N ARG A 74 4.98 9.59 -2.23
CA ARG A 74 6.01 8.76 -2.86
C ARG A 74 5.47 7.84 -3.95
N PHE A 75 4.26 7.29 -3.78
CA PHE A 75 3.66 6.40 -4.78
C PHE A 75 2.90 7.13 -5.91
N LYS A 76 3.02 8.47 -6.01
CA LYS A 76 2.52 9.22 -7.17
C LYS A 76 3.43 9.05 -8.39
N ILE A 77 4.75 8.94 -8.16
CA ILE A 77 5.77 8.75 -9.19
C ILE A 77 5.85 7.25 -9.48
N LYS A 78 5.70 6.84 -10.75
CA LYS A 78 5.86 5.43 -11.11
C LYS A 78 7.34 5.07 -11.18
N GLU A 79 7.71 4.00 -10.51
CA GLU A 79 9.01 3.33 -10.66
C GLU A 79 8.79 1.88 -11.11
N ASP A 80 9.77 1.29 -11.79
CA ASP A 80 9.70 -0.09 -12.30
C ASP A 80 10.21 -1.15 -11.30
N SER A 81 10.56 -0.73 -10.08
CA SER A 81 11.11 -1.63 -9.07
C SER A 81 10.03 -2.56 -8.48
N LEU A 82 10.37 -3.85 -8.34
CA LEU A 82 9.49 -4.81 -7.67
C LEU A 82 9.24 -4.42 -6.21
N ILE A 83 10.26 -3.91 -5.52
CA ILE A 83 10.13 -3.45 -4.13
C ILE A 83 9.20 -2.23 -4.07
N TYR A 84 9.30 -1.31 -5.03
CA TYR A 84 8.39 -0.18 -5.16
C TYR A 84 6.93 -0.64 -5.27
N HIS A 85 6.65 -1.62 -6.12
CA HIS A 85 5.29 -2.16 -6.25
C HIS A 85 4.79 -2.85 -4.98
N ILE A 86 5.64 -3.62 -4.29
CA ILE A 86 5.28 -4.25 -3.01
C ILE A 86 4.93 -3.19 -1.96
N LEU A 87 5.80 -2.19 -1.81
CA LEU A 87 5.58 -1.10 -0.85
C LEU A 87 4.34 -0.29 -1.22
N SER A 88 4.11 -0.04 -2.52
CA SER A 88 2.90 0.61 -3.02
C SER A 88 1.66 -0.18 -2.63
N ILE A 89 1.64 -1.51 -2.79
CA ILE A 89 0.50 -2.34 -2.39
C ILE A 89 0.23 -2.26 -0.87
N ILE A 90 1.28 -2.21 -0.05
CA ILE A 90 1.17 -2.20 1.41
C ILE A 90 0.71 -0.83 1.93
N PHE A 91 1.35 0.24 1.46
CA PHE A 91 1.22 1.58 2.03
C PHE A 91 0.25 2.49 1.28
N ARG A 92 -0.17 2.13 0.06
CA ARG A 92 -1.20 2.90 -0.65
C ARG A 92 -2.53 2.78 0.08
N PHE A 93 -2.98 3.92 0.59
CA PHE A 93 -4.22 4.02 1.34
C PHE A 93 -5.35 4.56 0.44
N PRO A 94 -6.57 4.02 0.54
CA PRO A 94 -7.71 4.55 -0.20
C PRO A 94 -8.16 5.89 0.37
N LEU A 95 -8.47 6.85 -0.50
CA LEU A 95 -9.05 8.16 -0.13
C LEU A 95 -10.57 8.10 0.04
N GLU A 96 -11.11 6.91 0.28
CA GLU A 96 -12.54 6.71 0.50
C GLU A 96 -12.96 7.29 1.86
N PRO A 97 -14.17 7.85 1.97
CA PRO A 97 -14.68 8.34 3.24
C PRO A 97 -14.79 7.19 4.25
N LEU A 98 -14.34 7.46 5.47
CA LEU A 98 -14.41 6.53 6.59
C LEU A 98 -15.87 6.26 6.98
N ASP A 99 -16.21 4.99 7.17
CA ASP A 99 -17.49 4.62 7.78
C ASP A 99 -17.46 4.96 9.29
N LYS A 100 -18.58 5.43 9.82
CA LYS A 100 -18.74 5.83 11.23
C LYS A 100 -18.48 4.68 12.20
N ARG A 101 -18.66 3.44 11.74
CA ARG A 101 -18.47 2.21 12.54
C ARG A 101 -17.02 1.73 12.60
N GLU A 102 -16.08 2.44 11.98
CA GLU A 102 -14.69 2.02 11.97
C GLU A 102 -13.97 2.27 13.31
N PRO A 103 -13.04 1.38 13.68
CA PRO A 103 -12.28 1.52 14.93
C PRO A 103 -11.31 2.70 14.86
N ASP A 104 -11.01 3.31 16.00
CA ASP A 104 -10.16 4.51 16.09
C ASP A 104 -8.77 4.33 15.47
N THR A 105 -8.18 3.14 15.55
CA THR A 105 -6.89 2.85 14.90
C THR A 105 -6.93 3.07 13.39
N HIS A 106 -8.06 2.78 12.73
CA HIS A 106 -8.19 2.99 11.29
C HIS A 106 -8.30 4.47 10.95
N ARG A 107 -8.99 5.24 11.81
CA ARG A 107 -9.15 6.69 11.66
C ARG A 107 -7.78 7.40 11.72
N ILE A 108 -6.89 6.95 12.59
CA ILE A 108 -5.53 7.49 12.71
C ILE A 108 -4.70 7.20 11.45
N TYR A 109 -4.81 6.00 10.86
CA TYR A 109 -4.13 5.68 9.60
C TYR A 109 -4.63 6.52 8.42
N HIS A 110 -5.94 6.71 8.33
CA HIS A 110 -6.53 7.58 7.32
C HIS A 110 -6.08 9.04 7.52
N TYR A 111 -6.03 9.53 8.75
CA TYR A 111 -5.50 10.85 9.07
C TYR A 111 -4.05 11.01 8.58
N ALA A 112 -3.16 10.09 8.96
CA ALA A 112 -1.76 10.13 8.55
C ALA A 112 -1.61 10.12 7.01
N SER A 113 -2.35 9.26 6.31
CA SER A 113 -2.29 9.21 4.85
C SER A 113 -2.87 10.45 4.17
N SER A 114 -3.97 11.00 4.69
CA SER A 114 -4.56 12.24 4.15
C SER A 114 -3.61 13.42 4.28
N LEU A 115 -2.83 13.47 5.36
CA LEU A 115 -1.87 14.56 5.63
C LEU A 115 -0.76 14.65 4.58
N GLY A 116 -0.35 13.53 3.98
CA GLY A 116 0.62 13.49 2.89
C GLY A 116 0.01 13.47 1.48
N THR A 117 -1.32 13.33 1.36
CA THR A 117 -1.99 13.36 0.06
C THR A 117 -2.40 14.78 -0.35
N ASP A 118 -2.51 15.69 0.62
CA ASP A 118 -2.97 17.08 0.54
C ASP A 118 -2.86 17.66 -0.89
N GLN A 119 -3.99 17.67 -1.60
CA GLN A 119 -4.10 18.01 -3.02
C GLN A 119 -4.30 19.52 -3.24
N ASP A 120 -4.45 20.31 -2.19
CA ASP A 120 -4.87 21.71 -2.27
C ASP A 120 -3.73 22.71 -2.56
N ASN A 121 -2.49 22.24 -2.69
CA ASN A 121 -1.36 23.11 -3.02
C ASN A 121 -0.61 22.58 -4.25
N LEU A 122 -0.99 23.09 -5.42
CA LEU A 122 -0.31 22.87 -6.70
C LEU A 122 1.15 23.40 -6.71
N ASP A 123 1.57 24.16 -5.69
CA ASP A 123 2.89 24.79 -5.59
C ASP A 123 3.74 24.28 -4.41
N GLN A 124 3.34 23.21 -3.70
CA GLN A 124 4.12 22.70 -2.57
C GLN A 124 5.32 21.87 -3.02
N ASN A 125 6.50 22.26 -2.54
CA ASN A 125 7.74 21.52 -2.75
C ASN A 125 7.62 20.14 -2.08
N PRO A 126 8.01 19.02 -2.74
CA PRO A 126 8.03 17.70 -2.11
C PRO A 126 8.72 17.61 -0.76
N ASP A 127 9.68 18.49 -0.50
CA ASP A 127 10.40 18.55 0.77
C ASP A 127 9.52 19.02 1.94
N ASP A 128 8.55 19.90 1.67
CA ASP A 128 7.69 20.48 2.70
C ASP A 128 6.78 19.41 3.31
N ILE A 129 6.28 18.50 2.47
CA ILE A 129 5.46 17.37 2.92
C ILE A 129 6.30 16.39 3.74
N HIS A 130 7.52 16.09 3.31
CA HIS A 130 8.41 15.22 4.07
C HIS A 130 8.70 15.79 5.46
N GLN A 131 9.00 17.09 5.52
CA GLN A 131 9.23 17.81 6.76
C GLN A 131 7.98 17.80 7.66
N LYS A 132 6.80 18.09 7.10
CA LYS A 132 5.51 18.03 7.81
C LYS A 132 5.23 16.65 8.41
N CYS A 133 5.47 15.58 7.65
CA CYS A 133 5.32 14.20 8.12
C CYS A 133 6.32 13.90 9.25
N SER A 134 7.57 14.33 9.12
CA SER A 134 8.62 14.11 10.12
C SER A 134 8.38 14.88 11.43
N GLU A 135 7.88 16.11 11.35
CA GLU A 135 7.53 16.93 12.52
C GLU A 135 6.30 16.38 13.25
N THR A 136 5.30 15.93 12.49
CA THR A 136 4.07 15.35 13.04
C THR A 136 4.32 13.99 13.70
N PHE A 137 5.11 13.14 13.04
CA PHE A 137 5.39 11.77 13.48
C PHE A 137 6.89 11.61 13.76
N ARG A 138 7.25 11.65 15.04
CA ARG A 138 8.65 11.55 15.51
C ARG A 138 9.20 10.14 15.28
N CYS A 139 9.75 9.91 14.09
CA CYS A 139 10.55 8.75 13.74
C CYS A 139 11.86 9.26 13.14
N PRO A 140 13.03 8.65 13.41
CA PRO A 140 14.31 9.19 12.93
C PRO A 140 14.59 8.95 11.44
N PHE A 141 13.93 7.98 10.81
CA PHE A 141 14.14 7.63 9.40
C PHE A 141 12.82 7.44 8.65
N SER A 142 12.89 7.51 7.32
CA SER A 142 11.81 7.06 6.44
C SER A 142 11.97 5.56 6.16
N LEU A 143 10.93 4.77 6.47
CA LEU A 143 10.91 3.34 6.18
C LEU A 143 10.91 3.08 4.66
N ILE A 144 10.27 3.95 3.89
CA ILE A 144 10.15 3.81 2.44
C ILE A 144 11.50 4.07 1.78
N ASP A 145 12.21 5.11 2.19
CA ASP A 145 13.55 5.40 1.66
C ASP A 145 14.56 4.32 2.06
N LEU A 146 14.48 3.81 3.30
CA LEU A 146 15.31 2.71 3.74
C LEU A 146 15.09 1.45 2.89
N ALA A 147 13.83 1.10 2.61
CA ALA A 147 13.46 -0.09 1.85
C ALA A 147 13.79 0.03 0.35
N LEU A 148 13.69 1.23 -0.22
CA LEU A 148 14.08 1.50 -1.62
C LEU A 148 15.60 1.68 -1.78
N GLY A 149 16.36 1.77 -0.69
CA GLY A 149 17.81 1.92 -0.71
C GLY A 149 18.30 3.36 -0.89
N TYR A 150 17.42 4.36 -0.70
CA TYR A 150 17.74 5.79 -0.83
C TYR A 150 18.39 6.39 0.43
N TYR A 151 18.85 5.58 1.38
CA TYR A 151 19.42 6.05 2.65
C TYR A 151 20.72 6.86 2.50
N SER A 152 21.45 6.70 1.39
CA SER A 152 22.67 7.45 1.08
C SER A 152 22.48 8.52 0.01
N GLN A 153 21.32 8.53 -0.65
CA GLN A 153 21.00 9.51 -1.68
C GLN A 153 20.27 10.67 -1.02
N ASN A 154 20.78 11.88 -1.25
CA ASN A 154 20.02 13.08 -0.95
C ASN A 154 18.65 12.95 -1.67
N PRO A 155 17.49 13.13 -0.99
CA PRO A 155 16.14 12.91 -1.55
C PRO A 155 15.84 13.59 -2.91
N TYR A 156 16.75 14.42 -3.42
CA TYR A 156 16.70 15.14 -4.69
C TYR A 156 17.21 14.39 -5.94
N PHE A 157 17.71 13.16 -5.85
CA PHE A 157 18.35 12.53 -7.02
C PHE A 157 17.36 11.96 -8.07
N GLY A 158 16.05 11.99 -7.79
CA GLY A 158 15.02 11.50 -8.71
C GLY A 158 14.44 12.52 -9.72
N LEU A 159 14.93 13.76 -9.74
CA LEU A 159 14.35 14.84 -10.58
C LEU A 159 15.28 15.40 -11.67
N LYS A 160 16.34 14.68 -12.06
CA LYS A 160 17.11 15.03 -13.26
C LYS A 160 17.55 13.78 -14.03
N THR A 161 16.72 13.39 -15.00
CA THR A 161 17.07 13.25 -16.44
C THR A 161 15.79 13.08 -17.23
#